data_AF-A0A3B8ULG6-F1
#
_entry.id   AF-A0A3B8ULG6-F1
#
_cell.length_a   1.000
_cell.length_b   1.000
_cell.length_c   1.000
_cell.angle_alpha   90.00
_cell.angle_beta   90.00
_cell.angle_gamma   90.00
#
_symmetry.space_group_name_H-M   'P 1'
#
loop_
_entity.id
_entity.type
_entity.pdbx_description
1 polymer ?
#
loop_
_entity_poly.entity_id
_entity_poly.type
_entity_poly.pdbx_seq_one_letter_code
_entity_poly.pdbx_strand_id
1 'polypeptide(L)' 'AIVTFDLNNLKYCNDNIGHAAGDAYIEASAKLIREIFGKYGKCYRIGGDEFCAIIRKNKRFNIEK' A
#
# COMPACT_ATOMS: atom_id res chain seq x y z
N ALA A 1 10.97 -6.13 10.37
CA ALA A 1 10.99 -4.71 9.97
C ALA A 1 9.56 -4.26 9.70
N ILE A 2 9.29 -2.97 9.84
CA ILE A 2 8.00 -2.38 9.44
C ILE A 2 8.29 -1.47 8.24
N VAL A 3 7.46 -1.58 7.21
CA VAL A 3 7.47 -0.68 6.06
C VAL A 3 6.13 0.04 6.04
N THR A 4 6.15 1.36 5.89
CA THR A 4 4.95 2.20 5.82
C THR A 4 4.83 2.82 4.43
N PHE A 5 3.61 2.97 3.96
CA PHE A 5 3.27 3.56 2.66
C PHE A 5 2.22 4.64 2.89
N ASP A 6 2.40 5.76 2.20
CA ASP A 6 1.45 6.86 2.13
C ASP A 6 1.15 7.10 0.64
N LEU A 7 -0.10 6.90 0.22
CA LEU A 7 -0.48 7.11 -1.18
C LEU A 7 -0.71 8.59 -1.44
N ASN A 8 -0.03 9.13 -2.43
CA ASN A 8 -0.23 10.52 -2.82
C ASN A 8 -1.59 10.72 -3.50
N ASN A 9 -2.19 11.90 -3.29
CA ASN A 9 -3.30 12.42 -4.09
C ASN A 9 -4.62 11.62 -4.02
N LEU A 10 -4.84 10.79 -3.01
CA LEU A 10 -6.12 10.09 -2.86
C LEU A 10 -7.29 11.08 -2.76
N LYS A 11 -7.14 12.14 -1.95
CA LYS A 11 -8.16 13.20 -1.85
C LYS A 11 -8.41 13.90 -3.19
N TYR A 12 -7.34 14.24 -3.91
CA TYR A 12 -7.47 14.85 -5.24
C TYR A 12 -8.23 13.94 -6.21
N CYS A 13 -7.92 12.64 -6.22
CA CYS A 13 -8.64 11.65 -7.02
C CYS A 13 -10.14 11.62 -6.66
N ASN A 14 -10.46 11.55 -5.36
CA ASN A 14 -11.84 11.59 -4.87
C ASN A 14 -12.58 12.85 -5.32
N ASP A 15 -11.95 14.01 -5.14
CA ASP A 15 -12.59 15.31 -5.37
C ASP A 15 -12.79 15.61 -6.87
N ASN A 16 -11.93 15.08 -7.76
CA ASN A 16 -11.96 15.42 -9.20
C ASN A 16 -12.49 14.30 -10.10
N ILE A 17 -12.36 13.04 -9.69
CA ILE A 17 -12.72 11.86 -10.50
C ILE A 17 -13.86 11.08 -9.83
N GLY A 18 -14.09 11.31 -8.54
CA GLY A 18 -15.15 10.69 -7.75
C GLY A 18 -14.66 9.52 -6.91
N HIS A 19 -15.44 9.20 -5.88
CA HIS A 19 -15.08 8.16 -4.90
C HIS A 19 -14.86 6.78 -5.51
N ALA A 20 -15.61 6.39 -6.54
CA ALA A 20 -15.40 5.10 -7.21
C ALA A 20 -13.98 4.98 -7.82
N ALA A 21 -13.42 6.08 -8.32
CA ALA A 21 -12.05 6.11 -8.81
C ALA A 21 -11.03 6.07 -7.66
N GLY A 22 -11.32 6.72 -6.53
CA GLY A 22 -10.52 6.61 -5.31
C GLY A 22 -10.49 5.19 -4.74
N ASP A 23 -11.63 4.50 -4.73
CA ASP A 23 -11.72 3.10 -4.30
C ASP A 23 -10.89 2.19 -5.22
N ALA A 24 -11.02 2.35 -6.53
CA ALA A 24 -10.19 1.61 -7.50
C ALA A 24 -8.69 1.90 -7.31
N TYR A 25 -8.32 3.14 -6.97
CA TYR A 25 -6.94 3.53 -6.70
C TYR A 25 -6.39 2.87 -5.41
N ILE A 26 -7.19 2.84 -4.35
CA ILE A 26 -6.88 2.12 -3.10
C ILE A 26 -6.69 0.63 -3.36
N GLU A 27 -7.62 0.00 -4.10
CA GLU A 27 -7.57 -1.44 -4.40
C GLU A 27 -6.34 -1.81 -5.22
N ALA A 28 -6.03 -1.03 -6.26
CA ALA A 28 -4.85 -1.24 -7.09
C ALA A 28 -3.56 -1.12 -6.26
N SER A 29 -3.49 -0.12 -5.38
CA SER A 29 -2.34 0.10 -4.50
C SER A 29 -2.18 -1.04 -3.49
N ALA A 30 -3.27 -1.47 -2.85
CA ALA A 30 -3.28 -2.59 -1.92
C ALA A 30 -2.83 -3.89 -2.60
N LYS A 31 -3.26 -4.12 -3.85
CA LYS A 31 -2.83 -5.27 -4.66
C LYS A 31 -1.32 -5.25 -4.91
N LEU A 32 -0.76 -4.10 -5.33
CA LEU A 32 0.67 -3.92 -5.58
C LEU A 32 1.51 -4.14 -4.31
N ILE A 33 1.11 -3.50 -3.20
CA ILE A 33 1.79 -3.67 -1.90
C ILE A 33 1.78 -5.13 -1.50
N ARG A 34 0.64 -5.83 -1.61
CA ARG A 34 0.54 -7.25 -1.27
C ARG A 34 1.38 -8.13 -2.19
N GLU A 35 1.43 -7.85 -3.48
CA GLU A 35 2.21 -8.62 -4.46
C GLU A 35 3.71 -8.54 -4.17
N ILE A 36 4.22 -7.34 -3.86
CA ILE A 36 5.64 -7.11 -3.59
C ILE A 36 6.01 -7.57 -2.18
N PHE A 37 5.25 -7.13 -1.16
CA PHE A 37 5.61 -7.30 0.25
C PHE A 37 4.96 -8.51 0.93
N GLY A 38 3.86 -9.04 0.39
CA GLY A 38 3.11 -10.15 1.00
C GLY A 38 3.89 -11.45 1.08
N LYS A 39 4.88 -11.66 0.20
CA LYS A 39 5.81 -12.79 0.33
C LYS A 39 6.77 -12.65 1.51
N TYR A 40 7.01 -11.43 1.99
CA TYR A 40 7.94 -11.13 3.09
C TYR A 40 7.25 -10.96 4.45
N GLY A 41 5.94 -10.73 4.46
CA GLY A 41 5.20 -10.37 5.66
C GLY A 41 3.69 -10.29 5.46
N LYS A 42 3.00 -9.69 6.44
CA LYS A 42 1.58 -9.34 6.32
C LYS A 42 1.43 -7.86 6.01
N CYS A 43 0.51 -7.52 5.11
CA CYS A 43 0.20 -6.15 4.71
C CYS A 43 -1.15 -5.73 5.29
N TYR A 44 -1.28 -4.46 5.64
CA TYR A 44 -2.45 -3.88 6.29
C TYR A 44 -2.73 -2.50 5.71
N ARG A 45 -4.01 -2.15 5.57
CA ARG A 45 -4.46 -0.76 5.43
C ARG A 45 -4.70 -0.22 6.84
N ILE A 46 -4.10 0.91 7.18
CA ILE A 46 -4.15 1.49 8.52
C ILE A 46 -4.87 2.84 8.56
N GLY A 47 -5.07 3.47 7.40
CA GLY A 47 -5.80 4.73 7.25
C GLY A 47 -6.50 4.84 5.89
N GLY A 48 -6.81 6.07 5.46
CA GLY A 48 -7.42 6.34 4.17
C GLY A 48 -6.51 5.90 3.02
N ASP A 49 -5.37 6.54 2.90
CA ASP A 49 -4.26 6.30 1.97
C ASP A 49 -3.05 5.63 2.62
N GLU A 50 -3.10 5.35 3.92
CA GLU A 50 -1.98 4.79 4.67
C GLU A 50 -2.01 3.25 4.73
N PHE A 51 -0.85 2.62 4.47
CA PHE A 51 -0.66 1.18 4.55
C PHE A 51 0.63 0.83 5.31
N CYS A 52 0.71 -0.40 5.80
CA CYS A 52 1.95 -0.94 6.35
C CYS A 52 2.16 -2.42 6.04
N ALA A 53 3.42 -2.86 6.07
CA ALA A 53 3.80 -4.26 5.98
C ALA A 53 4.71 -4.65 7.16
N ILE A 54 4.35 -5.73 7.85
CA ILE A 54 5.13 -6.32 8.94
C ILE A 54 5.94 -7.50 8.38
N ILE A 55 7.24 -7.28 8.22
CA ILE A 55 8.18 -8.19 7.56
C ILE A 55 8.84 -9.12 8.59
N ARG A 56 8.76 -10.44 8.35
CA ARG A 56 9.35 -11.47 9.21
C ARG A 56 10.87 -11.54 9.04
N LYS A 57 11.57 -11.75 10.16
CA LYS A 57 13.05 -11.66 10.31
C LYS A 57 13.84 -12.54 9.33
N ASN A 58 13.25 -13.60 8.79
CA ASN A 58 13.95 -14.62 8.00
C ASN A 58 13.87 -14.43 6.48
N LYS A 59 13.32 -13.31 5.98
CA LYS A 59 13.34 -13.03 4.54
C LYS A 59 14.11 -11.76 4.25
N ARG A 60 15.21 -11.90 3.50
CA ARG A 60 16.05 -10.79 3.03
C ARG A 60 15.26 -10.00 1.99
N PHE A 61 15.10 -8.71 2.23
CA PHE A 61 14.38 -7.80 1.36
C PHE A 61 15.41 -6.89 0.69
N ASN A 62 15.59 -7.03 -0.63
CA ASN A 62 16.40 -6.11 -1.42
C ASN A 62 15.44 -5.11 -2.06
N ILE A 63 15.56 -3.84 -1.69
CA ILE A 63 14.91 -2.74 -2.38
C ILE A 63 15.92 -2.27 -3.42
N GLU A 64 15.66 -2.57 -4.68
CA GLU A 64 16.37 -1.88 -5.76
C GLU A 64 15.74 -0.50 -5.91
N LYS A 65 16.59 0.53 -5.91
CA LYS A 65 16.20 1.94 -6.08
C LYS A 65 15.97 2.26 -7.53
#